data_AF-A0A951BD90-F1
#
_entry.id   AF-A0A951BD90-F1
#
_cell.length_a   1.000
_cell.length_b   1.000
_cell.length_c   1.000
_cell.angle_alpha   90.00
_cell.angle_beta   90.00
_cell.angle_gamma   90.00
#
_symmetry.space_group_name_H-M   'P 1'
#
loop_
_entity.id
_entity.type
_entity.pdbx_description
1 polymer ?
#
loop_
_entity_poly.entity_id
_entity_poly.type
_entity_poly.pdbx_seq_one_letter_code
_entity_poly.pdbx_strand_id
1 'polypeptide(L)'
;MPKELDLRSRSRRDLFRGAAGAGAAAALFGGFGLSPQMASAIAKEAGKATRPLKAAFSNAGLQATWCAQGKQAAEYWGKLFNVEVTWFDGQLDAVKQRSAIDNLA
;
A
#
# COMPACT_ATOMS: atom_id res chain seq x y z
N MET A 1 -16.13 9.19 45.56
CA MET A 1 -16.80 10.09 44.61
C MET A 1 -16.60 9.56 43.20
N PRO A 2 -17.61 9.01 42.51
CA PRO A 2 -17.46 8.63 41.11
C PRO A 2 -17.61 9.88 40.23
N LYS A 3 -16.70 10.04 39.25
CA LYS A 3 -16.75 11.09 38.22
C LYS A 3 -17.88 10.75 37.24
N GLU A 4 -18.91 11.59 37.18
CA GLU A 4 -19.93 11.55 36.13
C GLU A 4 -19.26 11.69 34.76
N LEU A 5 -19.56 10.75 33.86
CA LEU A 5 -19.22 10.88 32.44
C LEU A 5 -20.04 12.03 31.86
N ASP A 6 -19.38 13.14 31.55
CA ASP A 6 -19.96 14.24 30.79
C ASP A 6 -20.24 13.80 29.33
N LEU A 7 -21.48 13.38 29.10
CA LEU A 7 -22.02 13.00 27.79
C LEU A 7 -22.48 14.22 26.96
N ARG A 8 -22.27 15.47 27.41
CA ARG A 8 -22.90 16.67 26.82
C ARG A 8 -22.05 17.43 25.80
N SER A 9 -20.86 16.96 25.44
CA SER A 9 -19.93 17.74 24.60
C SER A 9 -19.91 17.43 23.09
N ARG A 10 -20.78 16.54 22.56
CA ARG A 10 -20.89 16.35 21.10
C ARG A 10 -21.85 17.38 20.50
N SER A 11 -21.30 18.37 19.79
CA SER A 11 -22.11 19.38 19.11
C SER A 11 -22.95 18.75 18.02
N ARG A 12 -24.17 19.26 17.77
CA ARG A 12 -24.99 18.86 16.60
C ARG A 12 -24.20 18.94 15.30
N ARG A 13 -23.24 19.87 15.21
CA ARG A 13 -22.32 20.02 14.09
C ARG A 13 -21.38 18.82 13.94
N ASP A 14 -20.94 18.23 15.03
CA ASP A 14 -20.11 17.01 15.01
C ASP A 14 -20.94 15.81 14.57
N LEU A 15 -22.22 15.77 14.95
CA LEU A 15 -23.17 14.77 14.45
C LEU A 15 -23.40 14.92 12.94
N PHE A 16 -23.61 16.14 12.43
CA PHE A 16 -23.76 16.39 11.00
C PHE A 16 -22.47 16.13 10.21
N ARG A 17 -21.30 16.45 10.76
CA ARG A 17 -20.00 16.13 10.15
C ARG A 17 -19.77 14.61 10.10
N GLY A 18 -20.11 13.89 11.16
CA GLY A 18 -20.06 12.44 11.20
C GLY A 18 -21.04 11.79 10.22
N ALA A 19 -22.27 12.28 10.15
CA ALA A 19 -23.31 11.77 9.25
C ALA A 19 -23.00 12.06 7.77
N ALA A 20 -22.47 13.24 7.45
CA ALA A 20 -22.07 13.60 6.09
C ALA A 20 -20.88 12.76 5.60
N GLY A 21 -19.87 12.56 6.46
CA GLY A 21 -18.71 11.72 6.14
C GLY A 21 -19.07 10.24 5.97
N ALA A 22 -19.90 9.70 6.89
CA ALA A 22 -20.34 8.30 6.83
C ALA A 22 -21.32 8.04 5.67
N GLY A 23 -22.25 8.97 5.40
CA GLY A 23 -23.22 8.86 4.32
C GLY A 23 -22.58 8.94 2.93
N ALA A 24 -21.60 9.83 2.74
CA ALA A 24 -20.86 9.92 1.48
C ALA A 24 -20.01 8.68 1.20
N ALA A 25 -19.34 8.14 2.23
CA ALA A 25 -18.60 6.89 2.11
C ALA A 25 -19.54 5.70 1.81
N ALA A 26 -20.67 5.60 2.51
CA ALA A 26 -21.66 4.54 2.27
C ALA A 26 -22.30 4.63 0.87
N ALA A 27 -22.53 5.83 0.34
CA ALA A 27 -23.07 6.01 -1.02
C ALA A 27 -22.04 5.65 -2.10
N LEU A 28 -20.78 6.05 -1.92
CA LEU A 28 -19.69 5.69 -2.84
C LEU A 28 -19.46 4.18 -2.88
N PHE A 29 -19.35 3.52 -1.73
CA PHE A 29 -19.09 2.07 -1.68
C PHE A 29 -20.36 1.24 -1.95
N GLY A 30 -21.53 1.68 -1.50
CA GLY A 30 -22.81 1.03 -1.78
C GLY A 30 -23.20 1.07 -3.25
N GLY A 31 -22.84 2.13 -3.99
CA GLY A 31 -23.07 2.24 -5.44
C GLY A 31 -22.25 1.24 -6.28
N PHE A 32 -21.13 0.74 -5.75
CA PHE A 32 -20.32 -0.32 -6.38
C PHE A 32 -20.65 -1.74 -5.86
N GLY A 33 -21.74 -1.89 -5.10
CA GLY A 33 -22.11 -3.18 -4.50
C GLY A 33 -21.19 -3.63 -3.35
N LEU A 34 -20.33 -2.75 -2.84
CA LEU A 34 -19.46 -3.04 -1.71
C LEU A 34 -20.28 -2.94 -0.41
N SER A 35 -20.64 -4.09 0.14
CA SER A 35 -21.28 -4.18 1.45
C SER A 35 -20.38 -3.56 2.54
N PRO A 36 -20.94 -3.04 3.64
CA PRO A 36 -20.16 -2.56 4.78
C PRO A 36 -19.13 -3.59 5.30
N GLN A 37 -19.45 -4.88 5.17
CA GLN A 37 -18.57 -6.00 5.52
C GLN A 37 -17.38 -6.11 4.57
N MET A 38 -17.61 -5.98 3.25
CA MET A 38 -16.51 -5.90 2.28
C MET A 38 -15.68 -4.64 2.45
N ALA A 39 -16.29 -3.47 2.71
CA ALA A 39 -15.56 -2.24 2.96
C ALA A 39 -14.65 -2.36 4.19
N SER A 40 -15.11 -3.02 5.26
CA SER A 40 -14.31 -3.32 6.45
C SER A 40 -13.18 -4.32 6.18
N ALA A 41 -13.45 -5.36 5.39
CA ALA A 41 -12.43 -6.34 4.98
C ALA A 41 -11.36 -5.70 4.08
N ILE A 42 -11.77 -4.88 3.11
CA ILE A 42 -10.87 -4.08 2.28
C ILE A 42 -10.09 -3.11 3.15
N ALA A 43 -10.70 -2.43 4.12
CA ALA A 43 -9.96 -1.54 5.01
C ALA A 43 -8.91 -2.29 5.88
N LYS A 44 -9.17 -3.54 6.25
CA LYS A 44 -8.21 -4.40 6.95
C LYS A 44 -7.04 -4.84 6.06
N GLU A 45 -7.32 -5.22 4.82
CA GLU A 45 -6.32 -5.78 3.88
C GLU A 45 -5.62 -4.71 3.02
N ALA A 46 -6.30 -3.59 2.74
CA ALA A 46 -5.78 -2.48 1.93
C ALA A 46 -4.86 -1.54 2.73
N GLY A 47 -4.61 -1.84 4.00
CA GLY A 47 -3.58 -1.16 4.77
C GLY A 47 -2.20 -1.48 4.19
N LYS A 48 -1.39 -0.45 3.94
CA LYS A 48 0.04 -0.65 3.67
C LYS A 48 0.65 -1.43 4.82
N ALA A 49 1.65 -2.27 4.54
CA ALA A 49 2.37 -2.97 5.58
C ALA A 49 2.87 -1.97 6.66
N THR A 50 2.62 -2.28 7.93
CA THR A 50 2.97 -1.38 9.05
C THR A 50 4.48 -1.19 9.20
N ARG A 51 5.26 -2.17 8.73
CA ARG A 51 6.71 -2.10 8.56
C ARG A 51 7.03 -2.27 7.07
N PRO A 52 8.04 -1.56 6.53
CA PRO A 52 8.42 -1.74 5.14
C PRO A 52 8.73 -3.21 4.83
N LEU A 53 8.09 -3.75 3.80
CA LEU A 53 8.44 -5.05 3.25
C LEU A 53 9.70 -4.90 2.41
N LYS A 54 10.53 -5.94 2.35
CA LYS A 54 11.72 -5.93 1.49
C LYS A 54 11.49 -6.84 0.31
N ALA A 55 11.71 -6.31 -0.88
CA ALA A 55 11.70 -7.08 -2.11
C ALA A 55 13.01 -6.85 -2.85
N ALA A 56 13.52 -7.89 -3.47
CA ALA A 56 14.75 -7.83 -4.21
C ALA A 56 14.55 -8.41 -5.61
N PHE A 57 15.04 -7.70 -6.62
CA PHE A 57 14.84 -8.03 -8.03
C PHE A 57 16.18 -8.03 -8.76
N SER A 58 16.31 -8.89 -9.75
CA SER A 58 17.43 -8.90 -10.69
C SER A 58 16.93 -8.93 -12.13
N ASN A 59 17.77 -8.45 -13.04
CA ASN A 59 17.52 -8.46 -14.47
C ASN A 59 18.83 -8.68 -15.25
N ALA A 60 18.71 -8.96 -16.54
CA ALA A 60 19.87 -9.16 -17.41
C ALA A 60 20.74 -7.89 -17.54
N GLY A 61 20.14 -6.73 -17.80
CA GLY A 61 20.86 -5.45 -17.91
C GLY A 61 19.92 -4.25 -18.05
N LEU A 62 20.17 -3.13 -17.33
CA LEU A 62 19.38 -1.90 -17.45
C LEU A 62 19.58 -1.15 -18.78
N GLN A 63 20.52 -1.62 -19.61
CA GLN A 63 20.73 -1.15 -20.98
C GLN A 63 19.55 -1.56 -21.89
N ALA A 64 18.85 -2.65 -21.57
CA ALA A 64 17.64 -3.04 -22.28
C ALA A 64 16.44 -2.23 -21.79
N THR A 65 15.73 -1.57 -22.71
CA THR A 65 14.60 -0.67 -22.40
C THR A 65 13.50 -1.37 -21.61
N TRP A 66 13.22 -2.63 -21.92
CA TRP A 66 12.27 -3.46 -21.17
C TRP A 66 12.65 -3.62 -19.69
N CYS A 67 13.93 -3.87 -19.41
CA CYS A 67 14.41 -4.02 -18.04
C CYS A 67 14.37 -2.70 -17.27
N ALA A 68 14.77 -1.60 -17.91
CA ALA A 68 14.70 -0.26 -17.31
C ALA A 68 13.25 0.11 -16.95
N GLN A 69 12.29 -0.17 -17.84
CA GLN A 69 10.87 0.05 -17.56
C GLN A 69 10.37 -0.85 -16.43
N GLY A 70 10.76 -2.14 -16.41
CA GLY A 70 10.41 -3.07 -15.35
C GLY A 70 10.88 -2.59 -13.97
N LYS A 71 12.11 -2.05 -13.88
CA LYS A 71 12.63 -1.44 -12.65
C LYS A 71 11.79 -0.27 -12.18
N GLN A 72 11.49 0.67 -13.08
CA GLN A 72 10.67 1.84 -12.76
C GLN A 72 9.28 1.44 -12.26
N ALA A 73 8.66 0.44 -12.89
CA ALA A 73 7.37 -0.08 -12.46
C ALA A 73 7.44 -0.70 -11.05
N ALA A 74 8.43 -1.55 -10.79
CA ALA A 74 8.60 -2.18 -9.49
C ALA A 74 8.83 -1.14 -8.37
N GLU A 75 9.69 -0.15 -8.59
CA GLU A 75 9.95 0.92 -7.62
C GLU A 75 8.72 1.80 -7.37
N TYR A 76 7.95 2.13 -8.42
CA TYR A 76 6.71 2.89 -8.31
C TYR A 76 5.69 2.18 -7.42
N TRP A 77 5.41 0.91 -7.72
CA TRP A 77 4.47 0.11 -6.95
C TRP A 77 5.00 -0.18 -5.54
N GLY A 78 6.30 -0.41 -5.39
CA GLY A 78 6.91 -0.63 -4.08
C GLY A 78 6.70 0.58 -3.16
N LYS A 79 6.95 1.79 -3.66
CA LYS A 79 6.68 3.02 -2.90
C LYS A 79 5.21 3.16 -2.52
N LEU A 80 4.29 2.78 -3.42
CA LEU A 80 2.86 2.82 -3.14
C LEU A 80 2.48 1.88 -1.99
N PHE A 81 3.05 0.68 -1.94
CA PHE A 81 2.69 -0.39 -1.00
C PHE A 81 3.60 -0.53 0.23
N ASN A 82 4.50 0.43 0.47
CA ASN A 82 5.49 0.36 1.54
C ASN A 82 6.45 -0.85 1.41
N VAL A 83 6.96 -1.06 0.20
CA VAL A 83 7.98 -2.05 -0.13
C VAL A 83 9.27 -1.35 -0.50
N GLU A 84 10.35 -1.67 0.20
CA GLU A 84 11.73 -1.32 -0.14
C GLU A 84 12.23 -2.28 -1.22
N VAL A 85 12.50 -1.72 -2.40
CA VAL A 85 13.00 -2.47 -3.55
C VAL A 85 14.52 -2.35 -3.60
N THR A 86 15.21 -3.49 -3.48
CA THR A 86 16.64 -3.61 -3.81
C THR A 86 16.77 -4.17 -5.22
N TRP A 87 17.59 -3.53 -6.06
CA TRP A 87 17.72 -3.91 -7.46
C TRP A 87 19.15 -4.27 -7.82
N PHE A 88 19.32 -5.42 -8.47
CA PHE A 88 20.61 -5.90 -8.96
C PHE A 88 20.64 -5.88 -10.49
N ASP A 89 21.47 -5.00 -11.05
CA ASP A 89 21.65 -4.88 -12.49
C ASP A 89 22.74 -5.84 -12.98
N GLY A 90 22.36 -6.81 -13.82
CA GLY A 90 23.28 -7.75 -14.44
C GLY A 90 24.21 -7.15 -15.48
N GLN A 91 23.95 -5.93 -15.96
CA GLN A 91 24.79 -5.21 -16.93
C GLN A 91 25.15 -6.01 -18.21
N LEU A 92 24.26 -6.93 -18.62
CA LEU A 92 24.46 -7.86 -19.72
C LEU A 92 25.67 -8.81 -19.53
N ASP A 93 26.10 -8.99 -18.29
CA ASP A 93 27.20 -9.86 -17.89
C ASP A 93 26.67 -11.08 -17.13
N ALA A 94 26.94 -12.28 -17.64
CA ALA A 94 26.41 -13.51 -17.08
C ALA A 94 26.97 -13.84 -15.68
N VAL A 95 28.22 -13.46 -15.39
CA VAL A 95 28.87 -13.69 -14.09
C VAL A 95 28.25 -12.76 -13.05
N LYS A 96 28.04 -11.49 -13.40
CA LYS A 96 27.34 -10.54 -12.53
C LYS A 96 25.91 -10.98 -12.24
N GLN A 97 25.18 -11.42 -13.25
CA GLN A 97 23.82 -11.96 -13.08
C GLN A 97 23.81 -13.15 -12.09
N ARG A 98 24.73 -14.10 -12.24
CA ARG A 98 24.83 -15.24 -11.33
C ARG A 98 25.14 -14.79 -9.90
N SER A 99 26.10 -13.90 -9.73
CA SER A 99 26.44 -13.35 -8.40
C SER A 99 25.27 -12.60 -7.76
N ALA A 100 24.44 -11.91 -8.55
CA ALA A 100 23.25 -11.23 -8.06
C ALA A 100 22.21 -12.23 -7.54
N ILE A 101 22.00 -13.35 -8.23
CA ILE A 101 21.12 -14.43 -7.74
C ILE A 101 21.67 -15.04 -6.46
N ASP A 102 22.98 -15.26 -6.36
CA ASP A 102 23.59 -15.83 -5.15
C ASP A 102 23.49 -14.85 -3.95
N ASN A 103 23.46 -13.53 -4.20
CA ASN A 103 23.22 -12.50 -3.17
C ASN A 103 21.73 -12.34 -2.77
N LEU A 104 20.80 -12.90 -3.57
CA LEU A 104 19.36 -12.87 -3.31
C LEU A 104 18.87 -14.04 -2.43
N ALA A 105 19.60 -15.16 -2.46
CA ALA A 105 19.29 -16.40 -1.72
C ALA A 105 19.69 -16.33 -0.25
#